data_AF-A0ABD5WLU6-F1
#
_entry.id   AF-A0ABD5WLU6-F1
#
_cell.length_a   1.000
_cell.length_b   1.000
_cell.length_c   1.000
_cell.angle_alpha   90.00
_cell.angle_beta   90.00
_cell.angle_gamma   90.00
#
_symmetry.space_group_name_H-M   'P 1'
#
loop_
_entity.id
_entity.type
_entity.pdbx_description
1 polymer ?
#
loop_
_entity_poly.entity_id
_entity_poly.type
_entity_poly.pdbx_seq_one_letter_code
_entity_poly.pdbx_strand_id
1 'polypeptide(L)'
;MVVLATKVYVQGDARERALDALRSLVGNEIEDLDVEYTVGVRRDEFAVVTIEGDDEVVARNVLREEFGEVTPDFESGETYVGTLEAWDDEGFVLDAGEEIRIPASELGLGQGTPVQIVERFGLVQHMPLTFVYSDPDAESHRLADAERDRLYDWTRGAGRVNVNSATRGEVRATVNRAGHARDIVTVERLGLLEQSIVCKDETDPPGLLAAIGDYLPAEIRCVIP
;
A
#
# COMPACT_ATOMS: atom_id res chain seq x y z
N MET A 1 -10.88 18.38 -7.39
CA MET A 1 -10.19 17.79 -6.23
C MET A 1 -10.36 16.28 -6.30
N VAL A 2 -9.35 15.52 -5.90
CA VAL A 2 -9.41 14.06 -5.72
C VAL A 2 -8.77 13.72 -4.37
N VAL A 3 -9.36 12.80 -3.63
CA VAL A 3 -8.78 12.28 -2.38
C VAL A 3 -8.20 10.91 -2.71
N LEU A 4 -6.88 10.79 -2.68
CA LEU A 4 -6.20 9.56 -3.06
C LEU A 4 -6.36 8.52 -1.96
N ALA A 5 -6.44 7.24 -2.31
CA ALA A 5 -6.35 6.14 -1.35
C ALA A 5 -4.91 5.91 -0.87
N THR A 6 -4.26 6.99 -0.45
CA THR A 6 -2.86 7.05 -0.02
C THR A 6 -2.78 7.87 1.26
N LYS A 7 -2.35 7.23 2.36
CA LYS A 7 -2.15 7.91 3.65
C LYS A 7 -0.74 8.49 3.81
N VAL A 8 -0.66 9.61 4.51
CA VAL A 8 0.57 10.25 4.98
C VAL A 8 0.55 10.29 6.51
N TYR A 9 0.81 9.14 7.12
CA TYR A 9 0.66 8.91 8.57
C TYR A 9 1.95 9.14 9.38
N VAL A 10 3.10 9.29 8.72
CA VAL A 10 4.37 9.64 9.37
C VAL A 10 4.42 11.13 9.75
N GLN A 11 5.24 11.47 10.75
CA GLN A 11 5.33 12.82 11.34
C GLN A 11 6.74 13.42 11.20
N GLY A 12 6.87 14.73 11.46
CA GLY A 12 8.15 15.45 11.41
C GLY A 12 8.83 15.39 10.04
N ASP A 13 10.15 15.29 10.00
CA ASP A 13 10.96 15.26 8.76
C ASP A 13 10.55 14.12 7.82
N ALA A 14 10.06 13.00 8.35
CA ALA A 14 9.58 11.89 7.52
C ALA A 14 8.32 12.28 6.73
N ARG A 15 7.45 13.12 7.33
CA ARG A 15 6.26 13.66 6.66
C ARG A 15 6.62 14.56 5.50
N GLU A 16 7.62 15.43 5.68
CA GLU A 16 8.08 16.32 4.63
C GLU A 16 8.62 15.51 3.43
N ARG A 17 9.45 14.50 3.71
CA ARG A 17 9.97 13.59 2.66
C ARG A 17 8.85 12.79 1.97
N ALA A 18 7.86 12.32 2.72
CA ALA A 18 6.71 11.62 2.15
C ALA A 18 5.90 12.54 1.21
N LEU A 19 5.72 13.81 1.59
CA LEU A 19 5.02 14.79 0.74
C LEU A 19 5.82 15.18 -0.50
N ASP A 20 7.14 15.29 -0.40
CA ASP A 20 8.01 15.50 -1.57
C ASP A 20 7.95 14.32 -2.54
N ALA A 21 8.00 13.10 -2.00
CA ALA A 21 7.83 11.88 -2.79
C ALA A 21 6.45 11.88 -3.47
N LEU A 22 5.38 12.16 -2.73
CA LEU A 22 4.02 12.18 -3.27
C LEU A 22 3.82 13.25 -4.35
N ARG A 23 4.35 14.47 -4.14
CA ARG A 23 4.32 15.53 -5.17
C ARG A 23 4.98 15.09 -6.46
N SER A 24 6.11 14.39 -6.35
CA SER A 24 6.83 13.85 -7.50
C SER A 24 6.03 12.75 -8.21
N LEU A 25 5.38 11.87 -7.44
CA LEU A 25 4.54 10.80 -8.01
C LEU A 25 3.33 11.37 -8.75
N VAL A 26 2.55 12.22 -8.08
CA VAL A 26 1.40 12.90 -8.71
C VAL A 26 1.85 13.65 -9.95
N GLY A 27 2.97 14.39 -9.87
CA GLY A 27 3.50 15.15 -10.99
C GLY A 27 3.85 14.31 -12.21
N ASN A 28 4.47 13.15 -12.01
CA ASN A 28 4.82 12.25 -13.12
C ASN A 28 3.57 11.70 -13.82
N GLU A 29 2.50 11.39 -13.09
CA GLU A 29 1.28 10.81 -13.69
C GLU A 29 0.51 11.82 -14.55
N ILE A 30 0.63 13.12 -14.27
CA ILE A 30 -0.11 14.19 -14.97
C ILE A 30 0.82 15.16 -15.70
N GLU A 31 2.08 14.78 -15.96
CA GLU A 31 3.10 15.69 -16.50
C GLU A 31 2.76 16.22 -17.91
N ASP A 32 2.01 15.44 -18.68
CA ASP A 32 1.62 15.76 -20.05
C ASP A 32 0.27 16.50 -20.16
N LEU A 33 -0.37 16.82 -19.03
CA LEU A 33 -1.70 17.45 -18.98
C LEU A 33 -1.60 18.95 -18.66
N ASP A 34 -2.46 19.77 -19.28
CA ASP A 34 -2.49 21.22 -19.04
C ASP A 34 -3.26 21.55 -17.75
N VAL A 35 -2.59 21.32 -16.61
CA VAL A 35 -3.15 21.54 -15.26
C VAL A 35 -2.10 22.08 -14.28
N GLU A 36 -2.57 22.90 -13.36
CA GLU A 36 -1.88 23.20 -12.10
C GLU A 36 -2.45 22.32 -10.99
N TYR A 37 -1.58 21.85 -10.08
CA TYR A 37 -2.01 21.02 -8.97
C TYR A 37 -1.31 21.37 -7.64
N THR A 38 -2.01 21.10 -6.54
CA THR A 38 -1.46 21.19 -5.19
C THR A 38 -1.78 19.92 -4.41
N VAL A 39 -0.80 19.43 -3.64
CA VAL A 39 -0.92 18.24 -2.79
C VAL A 39 -1.02 18.67 -1.33
N GLY A 40 -2.10 18.26 -0.68
CA GLY A 40 -2.35 18.43 0.76
C GLY A 40 -2.61 17.10 1.45
N VAL A 41 -2.90 17.16 2.75
CA VAL A 41 -3.29 16.01 3.57
C VAL A 41 -4.50 16.39 4.40
N ARG A 42 -5.52 15.54 4.39
CA ARG A 42 -6.73 15.66 5.21
C ARG A 42 -6.44 15.34 6.68
N ARG A 43 -7.45 15.48 7.54
CA ARG A 43 -7.36 15.19 8.98
C ARG A 43 -7.25 13.69 9.29
N ASP A 44 -7.83 12.87 8.42
CA ASP A 44 -7.76 11.40 8.41
C ASP A 44 -6.51 10.89 7.67
N GLU A 45 -5.52 11.77 7.47
CA GLU A 45 -4.20 11.46 6.90
C GLU A 45 -4.19 11.08 5.42
N PHE A 46 -5.35 11.01 4.75
CA PHE A 46 -5.40 10.80 3.32
C PHE A 46 -4.89 12.01 2.52
N ALA A 47 -4.12 11.74 1.48
CA ALA A 47 -3.67 12.74 0.56
C ALA A 47 -4.81 13.31 -0.28
N VAL A 48 -4.77 14.62 -0.51
CA VAL A 48 -5.73 15.31 -1.36
C VAL A 48 -5.00 16.11 -2.43
N VAL A 49 -5.46 16.00 -3.67
CA VAL A 49 -4.92 16.76 -4.81
C VAL A 49 -6.00 17.72 -5.31
N THR A 50 -5.71 19.02 -5.24
CA THR A 50 -6.53 20.06 -5.89
C THR A 50 -5.93 20.34 -7.26
N ILE A 51 -6.76 20.34 -8.29
CA ILE A 51 -6.35 20.38 -9.70
C ILE A 51 -7.25 21.38 -10.41
N GLU A 52 -6.64 22.29 -11.15
CA GLU A 52 -7.27 23.37 -11.92
C GLU A 52 -6.58 23.46 -13.29
N GLY A 53 -7.33 23.68 -14.37
CA GLY A 53 -6.79 23.76 -15.72
C GLY A 53 -7.72 23.15 -16.77
N ASP A 54 -7.26 23.13 -18.01
CA ASP A 54 -8.06 22.65 -19.16
C ASP A 54 -8.28 21.13 -19.11
N ASP A 55 -7.30 20.38 -18.59
CA ASP A 55 -7.34 18.92 -18.49
C ASP A 55 -7.75 18.40 -17.10
N GLU A 56 -8.44 19.23 -16.27
CA GLU A 56 -8.70 18.89 -14.87
C GLU A 56 -9.45 17.56 -14.65
N VAL A 57 -10.35 17.19 -15.56
CA VAL A 57 -11.15 15.96 -15.46
C VAL A 57 -10.30 14.75 -15.79
N VAL A 58 -9.46 14.86 -16.83
CA VAL A 58 -8.56 13.79 -17.26
C VAL A 58 -7.53 13.52 -16.16
N ALA A 59 -6.91 14.58 -15.62
CA ALA A 59 -5.94 14.48 -14.53
C ALA A 59 -6.54 13.80 -13.29
N ARG A 60 -7.79 14.14 -12.92
CA ARG A 60 -8.47 13.47 -11.80
C ARG A 60 -8.66 11.98 -12.07
N ASN A 61 -9.08 11.60 -13.28
CA ASN A 61 -9.30 10.19 -13.61
C ASN A 61 -8.01 9.38 -13.62
N VAL A 62 -6.91 9.92 -14.17
CA VAL A 62 -5.59 9.28 -14.12
C VAL A 62 -5.17 9.02 -12.67
N LEU A 63 -5.30 10.02 -11.79
CA LEU A 63 -4.91 9.85 -10.39
C LEU A 63 -5.81 8.87 -9.63
N ARG A 64 -7.10 8.77 -9.97
CA ARG A 64 -8.00 7.76 -9.39
C ARG A 64 -7.59 6.35 -9.79
N GLU A 65 -7.23 6.17 -11.05
CA GLU A 65 -6.79 4.87 -11.57
C GLU A 65 -5.47 4.43 -10.92
N GLU A 66 -4.50 5.34 -10.83
CA GLU A 66 -3.17 5.02 -10.31
C GLU A 66 -3.10 4.88 -8.78
N PHE A 67 -3.82 5.73 -8.04
CA PHE A 67 -3.71 5.77 -6.57
C PHE A 67 -4.95 5.25 -5.83
N GLY A 68 -6.03 4.94 -6.55
CA GLY A 68 -7.35 4.77 -5.95
C GLY A 68 -7.96 6.09 -5.45
N GLU A 69 -9.24 6.06 -5.11
CA GLU A 69 -9.97 7.20 -4.55
C GLU A 69 -10.63 6.82 -3.22
N VAL A 70 -10.54 7.73 -2.24
CA VAL A 70 -11.38 7.71 -1.05
C VAL A 70 -12.67 8.45 -1.35
N THR A 71 -13.79 7.71 -1.32
CA THR A 71 -15.12 8.20 -1.64
C THR A 71 -16.12 7.81 -0.53
N PRO A 72 -17.10 8.66 -0.20
CA PRO A 72 -18.23 8.24 0.64
C PRO A 72 -19.30 7.47 -0.15
N ASP A 73 -19.21 7.47 -1.48
CA ASP A 73 -20.22 6.90 -2.38
C ASP A 73 -19.72 5.55 -2.91
N PHE A 74 -19.77 4.53 -2.06
CA PHE A 74 -19.43 3.15 -2.46
C PHE A 74 -20.56 2.49 -3.25
N GLU A 75 -20.19 1.73 -4.29
CA GLU A 75 -21.09 0.94 -5.11
C GLU A 75 -20.86 -0.55 -4.85
N SER A 76 -21.95 -1.29 -4.58
CA SER A 76 -21.88 -2.73 -4.33
C SER A 76 -21.40 -3.47 -5.58
N GLY A 77 -20.39 -4.32 -5.42
CA GLY A 77 -19.73 -5.07 -6.48
C GLY A 77 -18.51 -4.37 -7.09
N GLU A 78 -18.30 -3.08 -6.81
CA GLU A 78 -17.14 -2.33 -7.30
C GLU A 78 -15.91 -2.52 -6.41
N THR A 79 -14.73 -2.29 -6.98
CA THR A 79 -13.44 -2.48 -6.30
C THR A 79 -12.86 -1.15 -5.84
N TYR A 80 -12.37 -1.13 -4.59
CA TYR A 80 -11.78 0.03 -3.95
C TYR A 80 -10.45 -0.34 -3.28
N VAL A 81 -9.69 0.69 -2.91
CA VAL A 81 -8.42 0.54 -2.18
C VAL A 81 -8.65 0.95 -0.73
N GLY A 82 -8.28 0.08 0.20
CA GLY A 82 -8.31 0.35 1.63
C GLY A 82 -6.93 0.19 2.26
N THR A 83 -6.63 1.01 3.25
CA THR A 83 -5.37 0.95 4.02
C THR A 83 -5.54 -0.03 5.16
N LEU A 84 -4.74 -1.11 5.22
CA LEU A 84 -4.78 -2.07 6.33
C LEU A 84 -4.48 -1.34 7.67
N GLU A 85 -5.49 -1.23 8.53
CA GLU A 85 -5.41 -0.48 9.79
C GLU A 85 -5.36 -1.40 11.01
N ALA A 86 -6.07 -2.54 10.94
CA ALA A 86 -6.05 -3.54 11.99
C ALA A 86 -6.38 -4.94 11.45
N TRP A 87 -6.08 -5.94 12.27
CA TRP A 87 -6.54 -7.31 12.08
C TRP A 87 -6.73 -7.97 13.45
N ASP A 88 -7.72 -8.85 13.53
CA ASP A 88 -8.01 -9.67 14.71
C ASP A 88 -8.57 -11.03 14.27
N ASP A 89 -9.09 -11.83 15.20
CA ASP A 89 -9.65 -13.15 14.87
C ASP A 89 -10.88 -13.08 13.95
N GLU A 90 -11.56 -11.93 13.87
CA GLU A 90 -12.76 -11.75 13.04
C GLU A 90 -12.43 -11.34 11.60
N GLY A 91 -11.26 -10.76 11.33
CA GLY A 91 -10.85 -10.39 9.97
C GLY A 91 -9.87 -9.22 9.89
N PHE A 92 -9.84 -8.57 8.73
CA PHE A 92 -9.07 -7.34 8.50
C PHE A 92 -9.99 -6.13 8.59
N VAL A 93 -9.44 -5.02 9.07
CA VAL A 93 -10.06 -3.69 9.02
C VAL A 93 -9.22 -2.83 8.10
N LEU A 94 -9.85 -2.33 7.04
CA LEU A 94 -9.26 -1.42 6.07
C LEU A 94 -9.88 -0.03 6.25
N ASP A 95 -9.07 1.01 6.27
CA ASP A 95 -9.56 2.39 6.18
C ASP A 95 -9.62 2.82 4.71
N ALA A 96 -10.83 3.10 4.23
CA ALA A 96 -11.10 3.63 2.90
C ALA A 96 -11.79 5.01 2.94
N GLY A 97 -11.56 5.79 4.01
CA GLY A 97 -12.33 6.97 4.39
C GLY A 97 -13.45 6.67 5.39
N GLU A 98 -13.78 5.39 5.52
CA GLU A 98 -14.56 4.76 6.58
C GLU A 98 -13.98 3.37 6.86
N GLU A 99 -14.32 2.80 8.02
CA GLU A 99 -13.85 1.47 8.42
C GLU A 99 -14.57 0.37 7.63
N ILE A 100 -13.82 -0.35 6.80
CA ILE A 100 -14.29 -1.49 6.02
C ILE A 100 -13.76 -2.78 6.65
N ARG A 101 -14.66 -3.63 7.14
CA ARG A 101 -14.29 -4.94 7.68
C ARG A 101 -14.35 -6.02 6.61
N ILE A 102 -13.24 -6.71 6.37
CA ILE A 102 -13.20 -7.94 5.57
C ILE A 102 -13.20 -9.13 6.53
N PRO A 103 -14.32 -9.89 6.66
CA PRO A 103 -14.37 -11.03 7.55
C PRO A 103 -13.32 -12.09 7.23
N ALA A 104 -12.89 -12.85 8.23
CA ALA A 104 -11.89 -13.91 8.07
C ALA A 104 -12.26 -14.93 6.98
N SER A 105 -13.56 -15.25 6.83
CA SER A 105 -14.07 -16.13 5.77
C SER A 105 -13.92 -15.55 4.37
N GLU A 106 -13.88 -14.23 4.25
CA GLU A 106 -13.81 -13.47 3.00
C GLU A 106 -12.40 -12.98 2.65
N LEU A 107 -11.39 -13.36 3.44
CA LEU A 107 -9.99 -13.09 3.07
C LEU A 107 -9.60 -13.88 1.82
N GLY A 108 -10.05 -15.14 1.69
CA GLY A 108 -9.74 -15.98 0.53
C GLY A 108 -8.26 -16.35 0.40
N LEU A 109 -7.46 -16.11 1.44
CA LEU A 109 -6.01 -16.30 1.47
C LEU A 109 -5.59 -17.66 2.03
N GLY A 110 -6.49 -18.64 2.06
CA GLY A 110 -6.21 -20.02 2.47
C GLY A 110 -6.47 -20.27 3.96
N GLN A 111 -6.01 -21.41 4.47
CA GLN A 111 -6.22 -21.79 5.87
C GLN A 111 -5.37 -20.95 6.83
N GLY A 112 -5.89 -20.70 8.04
CA GLY A 112 -5.23 -19.98 9.12
C GLY A 112 -6.11 -18.90 9.74
N THR A 113 -5.76 -18.42 10.93
CA THR A 113 -6.36 -17.20 11.51
C THR A 113 -5.87 -15.96 10.74
N PRO A 114 -6.58 -14.83 10.79
CA PRO A 114 -6.12 -13.60 10.13
C PRO A 114 -4.70 -13.20 10.56
N VAL A 115 -4.34 -13.37 11.84
CA VAL A 115 -2.96 -13.14 12.32
C VAL A 115 -1.93 -14.01 11.58
N GLN A 116 -2.23 -15.30 11.41
CA GLN A 116 -1.35 -16.22 10.66
C GLN A 116 -1.28 -15.87 9.18
N ILE A 117 -2.36 -15.33 8.59
CA ILE A 117 -2.37 -14.84 7.21
C ILE A 117 -1.45 -13.62 7.08
N VAL A 118 -1.54 -12.64 7.99
CA VAL A 118 -0.65 -11.47 8.00
C VAL A 118 0.82 -11.89 8.10
N GLU A 119 1.14 -12.88 8.93
CA GLU A 119 2.49 -13.44 9.03
C GLU A 119 2.92 -14.15 7.72
N ARG A 120 2.10 -15.06 7.19
CA ARG A 120 2.43 -15.84 5.98
C ARG A 120 2.66 -14.96 4.74
N PHE A 121 1.80 -13.97 4.55
CA PHE A 121 1.88 -13.06 3.40
C PHE A 121 2.71 -11.81 3.67
N GLY A 122 3.35 -11.73 4.85
CA GLY A 122 4.22 -10.62 5.22
C GLY A 122 3.51 -9.26 5.15
N LEU A 123 2.24 -9.19 5.53
CA LEU A 123 1.45 -7.96 5.46
C LEU A 123 1.85 -7.04 6.62
N VAL A 124 2.32 -5.84 6.31
CA VAL A 124 2.66 -4.80 7.30
C VAL A 124 1.48 -3.84 7.49
N GLN A 125 1.43 -3.15 8.62
CA GLN A 125 0.47 -2.07 8.84
C GLN A 125 0.54 -1.05 7.71
N HIS A 126 -0.61 -0.45 7.42
CA HIS A 126 -0.82 0.54 6.36
C HIS A 126 -0.66 0.02 4.92
N MET A 127 -0.49 -1.28 4.71
CA MET A 127 -0.46 -1.84 3.35
C MET A 127 -1.77 -1.54 2.60
N PRO A 128 -1.71 -0.92 1.41
CA PRO A 128 -2.89 -0.76 0.59
C PRO A 128 -3.31 -2.12 0.00
N LEU A 129 -4.56 -2.48 0.26
CA LEU A 129 -5.18 -3.71 -0.20
C LEU A 129 -6.45 -3.36 -0.99
N THR A 130 -6.67 -4.07 -2.09
CA THR A 130 -7.88 -3.89 -2.89
C THR A 130 -8.99 -4.84 -2.42
N PHE A 131 -10.20 -4.31 -2.30
CA PHE A 131 -11.38 -5.03 -1.81
C PHE A 131 -12.58 -4.74 -2.70
N VAL A 132 -13.52 -5.68 -2.74
CA VAL A 132 -14.83 -5.50 -3.37
C VAL A 132 -15.80 -5.03 -2.29
N TYR A 133 -16.39 -3.87 -2.51
CA TYR A 133 -17.43 -3.35 -1.63
C TYR A 133 -18.73 -4.14 -1.84
N SER A 134 -19.48 -4.33 -0.76
CA SER A 134 -20.75 -5.05 -0.75
C SER A 134 -21.69 -4.28 0.15
N ASP A 135 -22.97 -4.19 -0.20
CA ASP A 135 -23.96 -3.64 0.71
C ASP A 135 -23.98 -4.49 2.00
N PRO A 136 -23.76 -3.91 3.20
CA PRO A 136 -23.70 -4.65 4.46
C PRO A 136 -24.94 -5.50 4.75
N ASP A 137 -26.10 -5.11 4.22
CA ASP A 137 -27.36 -5.85 4.40
C ASP A 137 -27.51 -7.06 3.45
N ALA A 138 -26.67 -7.14 2.41
CA ALA A 138 -26.74 -8.16 1.37
C ALA A 138 -25.62 -9.21 1.49
N GLU A 139 -24.37 -8.75 1.47
CA GLU A 139 -23.19 -9.60 1.42
C GLU A 139 -22.03 -8.99 2.22
N SER A 140 -21.06 -9.82 2.60
CA SER A 140 -19.84 -9.33 3.24
C SER A 140 -18.89 -8.72 2.23
N HIS A 141 -18.14 -7.69 2.65
CA HIS A 141 -16.98 -7.22 1.91
C HIS A 141 -15.94 -8.33 1.79
N ARG A 142 -15.18 -8.33 0.71
CA ARG A 142 -14.15 -9.35 0.43
C ARG A 142 -12.92 -8.74 -0.18
N LEU A 143 -11.75 -9.37 0.00
CA LEU A 143 -10.59 -8.99 -0.80
C LEU A 143 -10.88 -9.21 -2.29
N ALA A 144 -10.40 -8.29 -3.13
CA ALA A 144 -10.54 -8.42 -4.57
C ALA A 144 -9.76 -9.65 -5.07
N ASP A 145 -10.27 -10.31 -6.10
CA ASP A 145 -9.64 -11.55 -6.58
C ASP A 145 -8.22 -11.29 -7.12
N ALA A 146 -8.01 -10.15 -7.78
CA ALA A 146 -6.68 -9.70 -8.19
C ALA A 146 -5.73 -9.44 -7.00
N GLU A 147 -6.25 -8.98 -5.85
CA GLU A 147 -5.45 -8.82 -4.62
C GLU A 147 -5.01 -10.17 -4.08
N ARG A 148 -5.95 -11.13 -4.01
CA ARG A 148 -5.67 -12.49 -3.55
C ARG A 148 -4.62 -13.15 -4.44
N ASP A 149 -4.79 -13.04 -5.75
CA ASP A 149 -3.83 -13.58 -6.73
C ASP A 149 -2.44 -12.95 -6.57
N ARG A 150 -2.37 -11.61 -6.45
CA ARG A 150 -1.12 -10.88 -6.16
C ARG A 150 -0.42 -11.41 -4.92
N LEU A 151 -1.15 -11.59 -3.82
CA LEU A 151 -0.61 -12.08 -2.56
C LEU A 151 -0.17 -13.55 -2.66
N TYR A 152 -0.93 -14.41 -3.34
CA TYR A 152 -0.50 -15.78 -3.61
C TYR A 152 0.77 -15.83 -4.47
N ASP A 153 0.91 -14.96 -5.46
CA ASP A 153 2.13 -14.90 -6.28
C ASP A 153 3.38 -14.58 -5.44
N TRP A 154 3.25 -13.79 -4.37
CA TRP A 154 4.37 -13.52 -3.46
C TRP A 154 4.89 -14.79 -2.79
N THR A 155 4.00 -15.71 -2.44
CA THR A 155 4.36 -17.01 -1.82
C THR A 155 4.98 -17.99 -2.80
N ARG A 156 4.88 -17.75 -4.12
CA ARG A 156 5.46 -18.61 -5.16
C ARG A 156 6.85 -18.16 -5.61
N GLY A 157 7.25 -16.95 -5.23
CA GLY A 157 8.53 -16.35 -5.64
C GLY A 157 9.70 -16.71 -4.71
N ALA A 158 10.85 -16.05 -4.92
CA ALA A 158 12.06 -16.18 -4.10
C ALA A 158 11.97 -15.52 -2.71
N GLY A 159 10.77 -15.16 -2.27
CA GLY A 159 10.54 -14.41 -1.04
C GLY A 159 10.71 -12.91 -1.21
N ARG A 160 10.27 -12.17 -0.20
CA ARG A 160 10.30 -10.70 -0.18
C ARG A 160 10.32 -10.17 1.24
N VAL A 161 10.74 -8.93 1.41
CA VAL A 161 10.71 -8.20 2.67
C VAL A 161 9.85 -6.95 2.51
N ASN A 162 8.70 -6.93 3.16
CA ASN A 162 7.76 -5.83 3.14
C ASN A 162 8.05 -4.88 4.31
N VAL A 163 8.04 -3.59 4.03
CA VAL A 163 8.40 -2.52 4.95
C VAL A 163 7.34 -1.41 4.85
N ASN A 164 6.87 -0.88 5.97
CA ASN A 164 6.05 0.33 5.97
C ASN A 164 6.83 1.57 6.42
N SER A 165 6.16 2.72 6.45
CA SER A 165 6.66 3.97 7.07
C SER A 165 7.93 4.55 6.44
N ALA A 166 8.31 4.08 5.25
CA ALA A 166 9.51 4.50 4.55
C ALA A 166 9.26 4.62 3.05
N THR A 167 9.74 5.71 2.45
CA THR A 167 9.63 5.89 1.00
C THR A 167 10.52 4.87 0.27
N ARG A 168 10.19 4.56 -1.00
CA ARG A 168 11.02 3.70 -1.86
C ARG A 168 12.50 4.10 -1.88
N GLY A 169 12.76 5.41 -1.89
CA GLY A 169 14.10 5.96 -1.89
C GLY A 169 14.87 5.65 -0.59
N GLU A 170 14.21 5.80 0.56
CA GLU A 170 14.77 5.45 1.86
C GLU A 170 15.07 3.96 1.96
N VAL A 171 14.12 3.10 1.58
CA VAL A 171 14.32 1.64 1.60
C VAL A 171 15.47 1.23 0.69
N ARG A 172 15.53 1.77 -0.54
CA ARG A 172 16.64 1.50 -1.48
C ARG A 172 17.98 1.98 -0.92
N ALA A 173 18.03 3.16 -0.30
CA ALA A 173 19.24 3.67 0.34
C ALA A 173 19.69 2.80 1.51
N THR A 174 18.75 2.31 2.31
CA THR A 174 19.03 1.38 3.42
C THR A 174 19.58 0.05 2.92
N VAL A 175 18.95 -0.58 1.93
CA VAL A 175 19.46 -1.84 1.34
C VAL A 175 20.88 -1.67 0.80
N ASN A 176 21.15 -0.54 0.13
CA ASN A 176 22.49 -0.22 -0.35
C ASN A 176 23.49 -0.05 0.80
N ARG A 177 23.10 0.66 1.86
CA ARG A 177 23.94 0.90 3.05
C ARG A 177 24.26 -0.40 3.79
N ALA A 178 23.30 -1.32 3.86
CA ALA A 178 23.46 -2.63 4.47
C ALA A 178 24.29 -3.60 3.61
N GLY A 179 24.68 -3.21 2.39
CA GLY A 179 25.51 -4.04 1.49
C GLY A 179 24.74 -5.04 0.65
N HIS A 180 23.40 -4.99 0.66
CA HIS A 180 22.52 -5.99 0.04
C HIS A 180 21.96 -5.59 -1.32
N ALA A 181 22.54 -4.57 -1.97
CA ALA A 181 22.09 -4.08 -3.28
C ALA A 181 22.09 -5.16 -4.38
N ARG A 182 22.95 -6.17 -4.25
CA ARG A 182 23.08 -7.28 -5.20
C ARG A 182 22.20 -8.49 -4.88
N ASP A 183 21.55 -8.49 -3.72
CA ASP A 183 20.76 -9.62 -3.22
C ASP A 183 19.26 -9.44 -3.56
N ILE A 184 18.90 -8.27 -4.06
CA ILE A 184 17.51 -7.95 -4.41
C ILE A 184 17.35 -7.83 -5.92
N VAL A 185 16.18 -8.21 -6.43
CA VAL A 185 15.77 -7.92 -7.80
C VAL A 185 15.44 -6.43 -7.90
N THR A 186 14.56 -5.95 -7.04
CA THR A 186 14.12 -4.55 -7.01
C THR A 186 13.47 -4.20 -5.67
N VAL A 187 13.20 -2.91 -5.48
CA VAL A 187 12.28 -2.42 -4.44
C VAL A 187 11.02 -1.97 -5.16
N GLU A 188 9.95 -2.76 -5.04
CA GLU A 188 8.62 -2.44 -5.53
C GLU A 188 7.94 -1.46 -4.58
N ARG A 189 7.15 -0.55 -5.14
CA ARG A 189 6.29 0.33 -4.36
C ARG A 189 4.93 -0.35 -4.20
N LEU A 190 4.51 -0.58 -2.97
CA LEU A 190 3.16 -1.04 -2.66
C LEU A 190 2.24 0.15 -2.38
N GLY A 191 2.73 1.13 -1.63
CA GLY A 191 2.10 2.41 -1.33
C GLY A 191 3.14 3.52 -1.22
N LEU A 192 2.73 4.73 -0.82
CA LEU A 192 3.67 5.85 -0.66
C LEU A 192 4.77 5.53 0.36
N LEU A 193 4.40 4.85 1.45
CA LEU A 193 5.26 4.52 2.59
C LEU A 193 5.47 3.01 2.74
N GLU A 194 4.81 2.21 1.90
CA GLU A 194 4.85 0.75 1.91
C GLU A 194 5.63 0.25 0.71
N GLN A 195 6.69 -0.52 0.98
CA GLN A 195 7.60 -1.02 -0.02
C GLN A 195 7.74 -2.52 0.09
N SER A 196 8.03 -3.18 -1.02
CA SER A 196 8.41 -4.58 -1.04
C SER A 196 9.77 -4.77 -1.67
N ILE A 197 10.69 -5.32 -0.91
CA ILE A 197 12.02 -5.69 -1.38
C ILE A 197 11.93 -7.11 -1.93
N VAL A 198 11.97 -7.25 -3.26
CA VAL A 198 11.89 -8.54 -3.94
C VAL A 198 13.27 -9.20 -3.91
N CYS A 199 13.36 -10.35 -3.26
CA CYS A 199 14.60 -11.08 -3.09
C CYS A 199 14.98 -11.81 -4.39
N LYS A 200 16.27 -12.10 -4.57
CA LYS A 200 16.74 -13.07 -5.56
C LYS A 200 16.66 -14.49 -4.99
N ASP A 201 16.69 -15.51 -5.85
CA ASP A 201 16.56 -16.93 -5.48
C ASP A 201 17.47 -17.39 -4.33
N GLU A 202 18.69 -16.85 -4.23
CA GLU A 202 19.67 -17.24 -3.20
C GLU A 202 19.61 -16.37 -1.93
N THR A 203 18.71 -15.40 -1.88
CA THR A 203 18.64 -14.43 -0.77
C THR A 203 17.70 -14.92 0.31
N ASP A 204 18.19 -14.98 1.54
CA ASP A 204 17.40 -15.33 2.72
C ASP A 204 16.59 -14.11 3.22
N PRO A 205 15.25 -14.08 3.06
CA PRO A 205 14.46 -12.91 3.45
C PRO A 205 14.55 -12.57 4.96
N PRO A 206 14.50 -13.53 5.91
CA PRO A 206 14.79 -13.27 7.32
C PRO A 206 16.16 -12.64 7.57
N GLY A 207 17.22 -13.13 6.92
CA GLY A 207 18.56 -12.55 7.01
C GLY A 207 18.63 -11.12 6.48
N LEU A 208 17.99 -10.84 5.34
CA LEU A 208 17.87 -9.49 4.79
C LEU A 208 17.10 -8.56 5.73
N LEU A 209 15.96 -9.03 6.27
CA LEU A 209 15.16 -8.31 7.27
C LEU A 209 16.02 -7.92 8.46
N ALA A 210 16.78 -8.87 9.03
CA ALA A 210 17.66 -8.61 10.16
C ALA A 210 18.76 -7.59 9.81
N ALA A 211 19.30 -7.62 8.59
CA ALA A 211 20.33 -6.69 8.15
C ALA A 211 19.84 -5.25 7.95
N ILE A 212 18.57 -5.05 7.61
CA ILE A 212 18.01 -3.70 7.37
C ILE A 212 17.20 -3.15 8.55
N GLY A 213 16.72 -4.02 9.45
CA GLY A 213 15.77 -3.66 10.52
C GLY A 213 16.28 -2.56 11.45
N ASP A 214 17.56 -2.59 11.80
CA ASP A 214 18.16 -1.59 12.70
C ASP A 214 18.25 -0.18 12.08
N TYR A 215 18.04 -0.04 10.76
CA TYR A 215 18.14 1.23 10.05
C TYR A 215 16.80 1.91 9.79
N LEU A 216 15.68 1.21 9.95
CA LEU A 216 14.36 1.70 9.59
C LEU A 216 13.44 1.68 10.82
N PRO A 217 12.87 2.84 11.23
CA PRO A 217 11.84 2.88 12.26
C PRO A 217 10.49 2.44 11.68
N ALA A 218 10.41 1.17 11.25
CA ALA A 218 9.31 0.62 10.47
C ALA A 218 8.91 -0.76 10.97
N GLU A 219 7.65 -1.14 10.71
CA GLU A 219 7.29 -2.56 10.73
C GLU A 219 7.89 -3.23 9.50
N ILE A 220 8.53 -4.38 9.71
CA ILE A 220 9.11 -5.19 8.64
C ILE A 220 8.64 -6.63 8.79
N ARG A 221 8.17 -7.21 7.70
CA ARG A 221 7.83 -8.64 7.62
C ARG A 221 8.44 -9.25 6.37
N CYS A 222 8.61 -10.56 6.40
CA CYS A 222 9.07 -11.30 5.22
C CYS A 222 8.01 -12.29 4.75
N VAL A 223 7.97 -12.49 3.44
CA VAL A 223 7.32 -13.64 2.81
C VAL A 223 8.40 -14.65 2.54
N ILE A 224 8.21 -15.86 3.08
CA ILE A 224 9.12 -16.98 2.91
C ILE A 224 8.55 -17.86 1.78
N PRO A 225 9.39 -18.31 0.81
CA PRO A 225 8.99 -19.27 -0.23
C PRO A 225 8.44 -20.59 0.31
#